data_AF-A0A9E6BIU3-F1
#
_entry.id   AF-A0A9E6BIU3-F1
#
_cell.length_a   1.000
_cell.length_b   1.000
_cell.length_c   1.000
_cell.angle_alpha   90.00
_cell.angle_beta   90.00
_cell.angle_gamma   90.00
#
_symmetry.space_group_name_H-M   'P 1'
#
loop_
_entity.id
_entity.type
_entity.pdbx_description
1 polymer ?
#
loop_
_entity_poly.entity_id
_entity_poly.type
_entity_poly.pdbx_seq_one_letter_code
_entity_poly.pdbx_strand_id
1 'polypeptide(L)' 'MNEVDKVTIRNQSNPNNDIEKVQLSNGDYLTSSDINLIIQEMTTFSSDNGVALSNMEDVRANQNFMTIIVNSWQPA' A
#
# COMPACT_ATOMS: atom_id res chain seq x y z
N MET A 1 -13.69 4.01 -19.64
CA MET A 1 -12.92 4.90 -18.76
C MET A 1 -12.82 4.16 -17.43
N ASN A 2 -11.62 3.73 -17.04
CA ASN A 2 -11.45 3.06 -15.76
C ASN A 2 -11.47 4.15 -14.69
N GLU A 3 -12.55 4.24 -13.93
CA GLU A 3 -12.54 5.03 -12.71
C GLU A 3 -11.52 4.38 -11.76
N VAL A 4 -10.49 5.14 -11.40
CA VAL A 4 -9.56 4.71 -10.36
C VAL A 4 -10.24 5.07 -9.06
N ASP A 5 -10.74 4.06 -8.33
CA ASP A 5 -11.24 4.26 -6.98
C ASP A 5 -10.15 4.95 -6.16
N LYS A 6 -10.43 6.18 -5.72
CA LYS A 6 -9.49 7.02 -4.97
C LYS A 6 -10.12 7.48 -3.68
N VAL A 7 -9.60 6.98 -2.58
CA VAL A 7 -9.86 7.53 -1.24
C VAL A 7 -8.74 8.52 -0.92
N THR A 8 -9.11 9.75 -0.57
CA THR A 8 -8.14 10.78 -0.13
C THR A 8 -8.39 11.10 1.33
N ILE A 9 -7.36 10.93 2.15
CA ILE A 9 -7.40 11.31 3.56
C ILE A 9 -6.55 12.56 3.75
N ARG A 10 -7.16 13.58 4.35
CA ARG A 10 -6.48 14.85 4.63
C ARG A 10 -5.87 14.77 6.01
N ASN A 11 -4.65 15.30 6.15
CA ASN A 11 -3.94 15.42 7.43
C ASN A 11 -3.65 14.07 8.12
N GLN A 12 -3.25 13.03 7.37
CA GLN A 12 -2.94 11.69 7.92
C GLN A 12 -1.87 11.71 9.03
N SER A 13 -0.95 12.66 9.00
CA SER A 13 0.04 12.83 10.06
C SER A 13 -0.52 13.30 11.41
N ASN A 14 -1.79 13.73 11.47
CA ASN A 14 -2.50 14.00 12.72
C ASN A 14 -3.03 12.67 13.29
N PRO A 15 -2.68 12.29 14.53
CA PRO A 15 -3.15 11.04 15.13
C PRO A 15 -4.68 10.87 15.16
N ASN A 16 -5.44 11.96 15.14
CA ASN A 16 -6.91 11.92 15.11
C ASN A 16 -7.51 11.72 13.71
N ASN A 17 -6.69 11.74 12.66
CA ASN A 17 -7.10 11.63 11.25
C ASN A 17 -6.34 10.51 10.52
N ASP A 18 -5.59 9.66 11.24
CA ASP A 18 -4.87 8.54 10.64
C ASP A 18 -5.85 7.44 10.22
N ILE A 19 -5.41 6.57 9.32
CA ILE A 19 -6.14 5.36 8.95
C ILE A 19 -5.96 4.33 10.06
N GLU A 20 -7.01 4.01 10.79
CA GLU A 20 -6.93 2.87 11.72
C GLU A 20 -6.84 1.56 10.94
N LYS A 21 -7.67 1.40 9.89
CA LYS A 21 -7.58 0.27 8.96
C LYS A 21 -8.28 0.49 7.61
N VAL A 22 -7.78 -0.18 6.59
CA VAL A 22 -8.49 -0.50 5.35
C VAL A 22 -8.94 -1.96 5.46
N GLN A 23 -10.24 -2.22 5.37
CA GLN A 23 -10.80 -3.57 5.51
C GLN A 23 -11.60 -3.97 4.28
N LEU A 24 -11.36 -5.18 3.78
CA LEU A 24 -12.09 -5.79 2.68
C LEU A 24 -13.38 -6.45 3.18
N SER A 25 -14.32 -6.72 2.26
CA SER A 25 -15.61 -7.34 2.60
C SER A 25 -15.48 -8.75 3.18
N ASN A 26 -14.37 -9.44 2.92
CA ASN A 26 -14.07 -10.77 3.46
C ASN A 26 -13.47 -10.72 4.88
N GLY A 27 -13.20 -9.52 5.40
CA GLY A 27 -12.67 -9.31 6.75
C GLY A 27 -11.17 -8.99 6.81
N ASP A 28 -10.40 -9.34 5.78
CA ASP A 28 -8.96 -9.05 5.70
C ASP A 28 -8.71 -7.54 5.77
N TYR A 29 -7.62 -7.14 6.42
CA TYR A 29 -7.36 -5.73 6.66
C TYR A 29 -5.87 -5.34 6.61
N LEU A 30 -5.64 -4.04 6.47
CA LEU A 30 -4.36 -3.36 6.63
C LEU A 30 -4.53 -2.23 7.64
N THR A 31 -3.61 -2.09 8.58
CA THR A 31 -3.50 -0.92 9.46
C THR A 31 -2.61 0.17 8.85
N SER A 32 -2.56 1.36 9.45
CA SER A 32 -1.57 2.38 9.04
C SER A 32 -0.13 1.88 9.17
N SER A 33 0.17 1.06 10.18
CA SER A 33 1.49 0.43 10.34
C SER A 33 1.83 -0.51 9.18
N ASP A 34 0.87 -1.33 8.74
CA ASP A 34 1.07 -2.25 7.61
C ASP A 34 1.30 -1.46 6.31
N ILE A 35 0.53 -0.39 6.09
CA ILE A 35 0.70 0.50 4.92
C ILE A 35 2.08 1.16 4.93
N ASN A 36 2.54 1.64 6.09
CA ASN A 36 3.87 2.23 6.23
C ASN A 36 4.98 1.20 5.94
N LEU A 37 4.80 -0.04 6.39
CA LEU A 37 5.75 -1.12 6.10
C LEU A 37 5.79 -1.45 4.61
N ILE A 38 4.64 -1.56 3.94
CA ILE A 38 4.56 -1.74 2.47
C ILE A 38 5.35 -0.64 1.74
N ILE A 39 5.14 0.62 2.12
CA ILE A 39 5.85 1.76 1.53
C ILE A 39 7.37 1.62 1.74
N GLN A 40 7.80 1.24 2.95
CA GLN A 40 9.21 1.07 3.27
C GLN A 40 9.86 -0.08 2.48
N GLU A 41 9.20 -1.24 2.41
CA GLU A 41 9.71 -2.40 1.68
C GLU A 41 9.79 -2.14 0.18
N MET A 42 8.77 -1.50 -0.41
CA MET A 42 8.76 -1.17 -1.84
C MET A 42 9.82 -0.12 -2.20
N THR A 43 10.00 0.91 -1.38
CA THR A 43 11.03 1.94 -1.59
C THR A 43 12.44 1.38 -1.43
N THR A 44 12.66 0.50 -0.45
CA THR A 44 13.93 -0.22 -0.27
C THR A 44 14.23 -1.11 -1.47
N PHE A 45 13.27 -1.95 -1.89
CA PHE A 45 13.45 -2.83 -3.05
C PHE A 45 13.73 -2.03 -4.33
N SER A 46 13.00 -0.93 -4.55
CA SER A 46 13.20 -0.03 -5.68
C SER A 46 14.63 0.53 -5.70
N SER A 47 15.10 1.05 -4.57
CA SER A 47 16.45 1.59 -4.41
C SER A 47 17.53 0.53 -4.64
N ASP A 48 17.40 -0.64 -4.02
CA ASP A 48 18.40 -1.70 -4.06
C ASP A 48 18.52 -2.36 -5.45
N ASN A 49 17.44 -2.37 -6.23
CA ASN A 49 17.36 -3.07 -7.52
C ASN A 49 17.28 -2.12 -8.73
N GLY A 50 17.28 -0.80 -8.53
CA GLY A 50 17.17 0.18 -9.61
C GLY A 50 15.84 0.11 -10.38
N VAL A 51 14.77 -0.34 -9.71
CA VAL A 51 13.44 -0.52 -10.31
C VAL A 51 12.61 0.75 -10.12
N ALA A 52 11.90 1.19 -11.17
CA ALA A 52 11.02 2.34 -11.08
C ALA A 52 9.85 2.12 -10.10
N LEU A 53 9.56 3.13 -9.28
CA LEU A 53 8.40 3.22 -8.41
C LEU A 53 7.78 4.62 -8.54
N SER A 54 7.33 4.98 -9.75
CA SER A 54 6.84 6.33 -10.06
C SER A 54 5.32 6.40 -10.12
N ASN A 55 4.66 5.29 -10.43
CA ASN A 55 3.21 5.23 -10.59
C ASN A 55 2.66 3.82 -10.31
N MET A 56 1.33 3.68 -10.31
CA MET A 56 0.65 2.42 -10.02
C MET A 56 0.89 1.32 -11.09
N GLU A 57 1.17 1.69 -12.33
CA GLU A 57 1.51 0.72 -13.38
C GLU A 57 2.84 0.04 -13.07
N ASP A 58 3.85 0.81 -12.62
CA ASP A 58 5.14 0.25 -12.19
C ASP A 58 4.96 -0.80 -11.07
N VAL A 59 4.02 -0.54 -10.15
CA VAL A 59 3.65 -1.46 -9.06
C VAL A 59 3.04 -2.74 -9.61
N ARG A 60 2.03 -2.63 -10.49
CA ARG A 60 1.32 -3.79 -11.05
C ARG A 60 2.17 -4.64 -11.97
N ALA A 61 3.08 -4.01 -12.71
CA ALA A 61 3.99 -4.68 -13.63
C ALA A 61 5.13 -5.43 -12.91
N ASN A 62 5.40 -5.13 -11.63
CA ASN A 62 6.47 -5.76 -10.86
C ASN A 62 5.94 -6.79 -9.86
N GLN A 63 6.29 -8.06 -10.08
CA GLN A 63 5.84 -9.16 -9.24
C GLN A 63 6.34 -9.07 -7.78
N ASN A 64 7.51 -8.46 -7.52
CA ASN A 64 8.01 -8.30 -6.15
C ASN A 64 7.19 -7.27 -5.37
N PHE A 65 6.81 -6.15 -6.02
CA PHE A 65 5.91 -5.18 -5.40
C PHE A 65 4.54 -5.79 -5.11
N MET A 66 3.97 -6.56 -6.05
CA MET A 66 2.72 -7.28 -5.82
C MET A 66 2.83 -8.33 -4.70
N THR A 67 3.98 -8.99 -4.55
CA THR A 67 4.24 -9.95 -3.48
C THR A 67 4.29 -9.27 -2.11
N ILE A 68 4.97 -8.13 -2.00
CA ILE A 68 4.99 -7.30 -0.78
C ILE A 68 3.54 -6.94 -0.38
N ILE A 69 2.75 -6.44 -1.33
CA ILE A 69 1.36 -6.04 -1.06
C ILE A 69 0.51 -7.25 -0.63
N VAL A 70 0.56 -8.38 -1.34
CA VAL A 70 -0.25 -9.55 -0.99
C VAL A 70 0.09 -10.09 0.40
N ASN A 71 1.37 -10.11 0.76
CA ASN A 71 1.82 -10.62 2.06
C ASN A 71 1.54 -9.67 3.23
N SER A 72 1.18 -8.41 2.96
CA SER A 72 0.92 -7.42 4.00
C SER A 72 -0.46 -7.54 4.65
N TRP A 73 -1.42 -8.18 3.96
CA TRP A 73 -2.79 -8.33 4.46
C TRP A 73 -2.84 -9.21 5.70
N GLN A 74 -3.48 -8.68 6.75
CA GLN A 74 -3.77 -9.43 7.96
C GLN A 74 -5.07 -10.21 7.77
N PRO A 75 -5.11 -11.51 8.12
CA PRO A 75 -6.34 -12.29 8.09
C PRO A 75 -7.32 -11.79 9.16
N ALA A 76 -8.61 -11.98 8.88
CA ALA A 76 -9.70 -11.68 9.80
C ALA A 76 -9.61 -12.45 11.14
#